data_AF-A0A9D1UCZ9-F1
#
_entry.id   AF-A0A9D1UCZ9-F1
#
_cell.length_a   1.000
_cell.length_b   1.000
_cell.length_c   1.000
_cell.angle_alpha   90.00
_cell.angle_beta   90.00
_cell.angle_gamma   90.00
#
_symmetry.space_group_name_H-M   'P 1'
#
loop_
_entity.id
_entity.type
_entity.pdbx_description
1 polymer ?
#
loop_
_entity_poly.entity_id
_entity_poly.type
_entity_poly.pdbx_seq_one_letter_code
_entity_poly.pdbx_strand_id
1 'polypeptide(L)'
;MRCSHCNMENLSDSRFCGNCGRPLETEDFGASGGNGQTQEGRVEERKPVKRTGKRIWVVTAGVVLILAAAVAVFLILGSRRDAKEMEDLLAKGDQYLEELDYKEAEDQYLESISIDPKKEEPYLRLAEIYVQQNQPQKAVKILEEGRKNTESDMIREKYTLYSYVDEVLIPEKGECQEGEYLCKYNYTKNYMGLESVHSQKGVLTSRIRDFDGDGAEELLVLLLVNGEELDDEGLQYVSEGELVN
;
A
#
# COMPACT_ATOMS: atom_id res chain seq x y z
N MET A 1 43.45 -13.93 -61.66
CA MET A 1 44.57 -13.05 -62.05
C MET A 1 45.52 -12.83 -60.88
N ARG A 2 46.82 -12.63 -61.11
CA ARG A 2 47.82 -12.53 -60.03
C ARG A 2 48.20 -11.06 -59.80
N CYS A 3 48.25 -10.64 -58.53
CA CYS A 3 48.55 -9.24 -58.18
C CYS A 3 50.03 -8.92 -58.46
N SER A 4 50.31 -7.93 -59.31
CA SER A 4 51.68 -7.53 -59.66
C SER A 4 52.51 -7.00 -58.48
N HIS A 5 51.86 -6.58 -57.38
CA HIS A 5 52.54 -6.00 -56.22
C HIS A 5 52.88 -7.03 -55.13
N CYS A 6 51.99 -7.97 -54.82
CA CYS A 6 52.19 -8.95 -53.73
C CYS A 6 52.19 -10.41 -54.21
N ASN A 7 52.06 -10.62 -55.52
CA ASN A 7 52.07 -11.92 -56.19
C ASN A 7 51.01 -12.94 -55.75
N MET A 8 50.00 -12.51 -54.96
CA MET A 8 48.86 -13.34 -54.60
C MET A 8 47.93 -13.58 -55.80
N GLU A 9 47.41 -14.79 -55.90
CA GLU A 9 46.43 -15.20 -56.89
C GLU A 9 45.01 -14.79 -56.44
N ASN A 10 44.29 -14.06 -57.29
CA ASN A 10 42.94 -13.58 -57.03
C ASN A 10 41.97 -14.14 -58.09
N LEU A 11 40.67 -14.17 -57.79
CA LEU A 11 39.64 -14.58 -58.75
C LEU A 11 39.66 -13.66 -59.98
N SER A 12 39.26 -14.17 -61.14
CA SER A 12 39.37 -13.45 -62.43
C SER A 12 38.47 -12.23 -62.54
N ASP A 13 37.44 -12.11 -61.70
CA ASP A 13 36.49 -10.99 -61.62
C ASP A 13 36.79 -10.04 -60.43
N SER A 14 37.85 -10.29 -59.67
CA SER A 14 38.22 -9.49 -58.51
C SER A 14 38.78 -8.13 -58.94
N ARG A 15 38.07 -7.06 -58.58
CA ARG A 15 38.50 -5.67 -58.85
C ARG A 15 39.69 -5.21 -57.99
N PHE A 16 39.90 -5.82 -56.83
CA PHE A 16 40.97 -5.50 -55.89
C PHE A 16 41.63 -6.77 -55.34
N CYS A 17 42.92 -6.69 -54.98
CA CYS A 17 43.65 -7.81 -54.40
C CYS A 17 43.21 -8.07 -52.95
N GLY A 18 42.87 -9.32 -52.63
CA GLY A 18 42.40 -9.73 -51.30
C GLY A 18 43.44 -9.63 -50.17
N ASN A 19 44.73 -9.47 -50.50
CA ASN A 19 45.79 -9.35 -49.50
C ASN A 19 46.29 -7.91 -49.31
N CYS A 20 46.64 -7.22 -50.39
CA CYS A 20 47.19 -5.85 -50.29
C CYS A 20 46.21 -4.73 -50.64
N GLY A 21 44.99 -5.06 -51.09
CA GLY A 21 43.93 -4.09 -51.37
C GLY A 21 44.11 -3.24 -52.64
N ARG A 22 45.17 -3.46 -53.44
CA ARG A 22 45.39 -2.70 -54.68
C ARG A 22 44.44 -3.13 -55.81
N PRO A 23 44.02 -2.20 -56.68
CA PRO A 23 43.20 -2.52 -57.85
C PRO A 23 43.96 -3.42 -58.83
N LEU A 24 43.21 -4.28 -59.51
CA LEU A 24 43.71 -5.27 -60.46
C LEU A 24 43.22 -4.89 -61.88
N GLU A 25 44.13 -4.77 -62.86
CA GLU A 25 43.82 -4.31 -64.22
C GLU A 25 43.17 -5.41 -65.06
N THR A 26 41.98 -5.14 -65.63
CA THR A 26 41.29 -6.03 -66.56
C THR A 26 41.31 -5.43 -67.97
N GLU A 27 41.89 -6.14 -68.94
CA GLU A 27 41.93 -5.73 -70.35
C GLU A 27 40.60 -6.06 -71.06
N ASP A 28 39.84 -5.05 -71.48
CA ASP A 28 38.69 -5.22 -72.38
C ASP A 28 39.13 -5.05 -73.85
N PHE A 29 39.09 -6.14 -74.62
CA PHE A 29 39.26 -6.12 -76.09
C PHE A 29 37.90 -5.95 -76.77
N GLY A 30 37.77 -4.89 -77.59
CA GLY A 30 36.59 -4.61 -78.40
C GLY A 30 36.65 -5.14 -79.84
N ALA A 31 35.47 -5.26 -80.45
CA ALA A 31 35.15 -5.20 -81.90
C ALA A 31 33.62 -5.41 -82.05
N SER A 32 32.86 -4.86 -82.99
CA SER A 32 32.93 -3.72 -83.92
C SER A 32 31.55 -3.67 -84.62
N GLY A 33 31.09 -2.48 -85.01
CA GLY A 33 30.19 -2.32 -86.16
C GLY A 33 28.85 -1.61 -85.95
N GLY A 34 28.74 -0.39 -86.49
CA GLY A 34 27.50 0.07 -87.14
C GLY A 34 26.82 1.33 -86.61
N ASN A 35 27.22 2.46 -87.22
CA ASN A 35 26.53 3.76 -87.37
C ASN A 35 25.08 3.91 -86.88
N GLY A 36 24.83 5.02 -86.18
CA GLY A 36 23.52 5.68 -86.16
C GLY A 36 23.21 6.41 -84.86
N GLN A 37 23.24 7.74 -84.91
CA GLN A 37 22.42 8.71 -84.16
C GLN A 37 22.11 8.42 -82.69
N THR A 38 22.51 9.34 -81.81
CA THR A 38 21.86 9.50 -80.51
C THR A 38 21.42 10.95 -80.32
N GLN A 39 20.10 11.15 -80.47
CA GLN A 39 19.37 12.25 -79.85
C GLN A 39 19.21 11.94 -78.36
N GLU A 40 19.29 13.00 -77.55
CA GLU A 40 19.04 13.00 -76.12
C GLU A 40 17.63 12.48 -75.81
N GLY A 41 17.57 11.27 -75.25
CA GLY A 41 16.39 10.71 -74.61
C GLY A 41 16.62 10.63 -73.10
N ARG A 42 15.98 11.53 -72.35
CA ARG A 42 15.92 11.52 -70.88
C ARG A 42 15.28 10.22 -70.39
N VAL A 43 16.08 9.28 -69.90
CA VAL A 43 15.62 8.11 -69.15
C VAL A 43 15.87 8.36 -67.66
N GLU A 44 14.79 8.38 -66.90
CA GLU A 44 14.80 8.60 -65.45
C GLU A 44 15.56 7.50 -64.71
N GLU A 45 16.43 7.92 -63.78
CA GLU A 45 17.13 7.06 -62.83
C GLU A 45 16.13 6.28 -61.96
N ARG A 46 16.16 4.94 -62.06
CA ARG A 46 15.52 4.09 -61.06
C ARG A 46 16.36 4.09 -59.78
N LYS A 47 15.88 4.82 -58.76
CA LYS A 47 16.49 4.84 -57.41
C LYS A 47 16.51 3.44 -56.76
N PRO A 48 17.56 3.12 -55.99
CA PRO A 48 17.69 1.83 -55.32
C PRO A 48 16.60 1.64 -54.24
N VAL A 49 15.88 0.52 -54.32
CA VAL A 49 14.84 0.15 -53.34
C VAL A 49 15.50 -0.18 -51.99
N LYS A 50 15.38 0.71 -51.01
CA LYS A 50 15.69 0.42 -49.61
C LYS A 50 14.74 -0.66 -49.10
N ARG A 51 15.23 -1.88 -48.83
CA ARG A 51 14.45 -2.92 -48.15
C ARG A 51 14.12 -2.47 -46.73
N THR A 52 12.85 -2.19 -46.48
CA THR A 52 12.33 -1.54 -45.28
C THR A 52 12.19 -2.49 -44.10
N GLY A 53 13.06 -2.39 -43.10
CA GLY A 53 12.85 -2.96 -41.76
C GLY A 53 11.72 -2.31 -40.95
N LYS A 54 11.11 -1.22 -41.45
CA LYS A 54 9.99 -0.51 -40.82
C LYS A 54 8.73 -1.37 -40.64
N ARG A 55 8.48 -2.34 -41.53
CA ARG A 55 7.29 -3.22 -41.42
C ARG A 55 7.38 -4.19 -40.24
N ILE A 56 8.59 -4.68 -39.94
CA ILE A 56 8.82 -5.59 -38.81
C ILE A 56 8.57 -4.85 -37.49
N TRP A 57 9.07 -3.62 -37.35
CA TRP A 57 8.86 -2.78 -36.16
C TRP A 57 7.38 -2.43 -35.90
N VAL A 58 6.60 -2.18 -36.96
CA VAL A 58 5.16 -1.90 -36.83
C VAL A 58 4.40 -3.15 -36.39
N VAL A 59 4.74 -4.33 -36.93
CA VAL A 59 4.12 -5.60 -36.55
C VAL A 59 4.48 -5.95 -35.10
N THR A 60 5.74 -5.81 -34.69
CA THR A 60 6.16 -6.08 -33.30
C THR A 60 5.50 -5.11 -32.32
N ALA A 61 5.42 -3.82 -32.63
CA ALA A 61 4.74 -2.85 -31.79
C ALA A 61 3.24 -3.15 -31.65
N GLY A 62 2.58 -3.57 -32.75
CA GLY A 62 1.18 -3.99 -32.72
C GLY A 62 0.93 -5.22 -31.85
N VAL A 63 1.79 -6.23 -31.93
CA VAL A 63 1.69 -7.43 -31.07
C VAL A 63 1.89 -7.08 -29.59
N VAL A 64 2.87 -6.22 -29.26
CA VAL A 64 3.10 -5.75 -27.89
C VAL A 64 1.87 -4.99 -27.36
N LEU A 65 1.24 -4.13 -28.16
CA LEU A 65 0.03 -3.43 -27.76
C LEU A 65 -1.16 -4.38 -27.52
N ILE A 66 -1.33 -5.40 -28.36
CA ILE A 66 -2.39 -6.41 -28.17
C ILE A 66 -2.15 -7.21 -26.89
N LEU A 67 -0.91 -7.63 -26.62
CA LEU A 67 -0.56 -8.33 -25.38
C LEU A 67 -0.77 -7.45 -24.15
N ALA A 68 -0.36 -6.18 -24.20
CA ALA A 68 -0.59 -5.23 -23.11
C ALA A 68 -2.10 -5.02 -22.87
N ALA A 69 -2.90 -4.90 -23.92
CA ALA A 69 -4.36 -4.80 -23.81
C ALA A 69 -4.99 -6.07 -23.23
N ALA A 70 -4.52 -7.26 -23.63
CA ALA A 70 -5.00 -8.53 -23.08
C ALA A 70 -4.68 -8.67 -21.58
N VAL A 71 -3.46 -8.29 -21.17
CA VAL A 71 -3.07 -8.25 -19.75
C VAL A 71 -3.92 -7.25 -18.98
N ALA A 72 -4.13 -6.04 -19.51
CA ALA A 72 -4.98 -5.03 -18.87
C ALA A 72 -6.42 -5.55 -18.69
N VAL A 73 -7.00 -6.17 -19.72
CA VAL A 73 -8.34 -6.78 -19.64
C VAL A 73 -8.38 -7.89 -18.60
N PHE A 74 -7.37 -8.76 -18.54
CA PHE A 74 -7.28 -9.81 -17.52
C PHE A 74 -7.23 -9.24 -16.10
N LEU A 75 -6.41 -8.22 -15.86
CA LEU A 75 -6.32 -7.53 -14.57
C LEU A 75 -7.66 -6.85 -14.19
N ILE A 76 -8.33 -6.20 -15.15
CA ILE A 76 -9.64 -5.58 -14.92
C ILE A 76 -10.71 -6.64 -14.61
N LEU A 77 -10.70 -7.79 -15.30
CA LEU A 77 -11.64 -8.87 -15.03
C LEU A 77 -11.38 -9.56 -13.69
N GLY A 78 -10.11 -9.74 -13.31
CA GLY A 78 -9.71 -10.25 -11.99
C GLY A 78 -10.20 -9.32 -10.88
N SER A 79 -9.81 -8.05 -10.95
CA SER A 79 -10.22 -7.03 -9.97
C SER A 79 -11.75 -6.90 -9.82
N ARG A 80 -12.52 -7.08 -10.91
CA ARG A 80 -13.99 -7.10 -10.84
C ARG A 80 -14.55 -8.34 -10.14
N ARG A 81 -13.88 -9.49 -10.27
CA ARG A 81 -14.28 -10.71 -9.55
C ARG A 81 -13.98 -10.57 -8.08
N ASP A 82 -12.78 -10.12 -7.74
CA ASP A 82 -12.33 -9.92 -6.37
C ASP A 82 -13.26 -8.91 -5.65
N ALA A 83 -13.58 -7.79 -6.30
CA ALA A 83 -14.52 -6.81 -5.75
C ALA A 83 -15.92 -7.38 -5.48
N LYS A 84 -16.41 -8.26 -6.37
CA LYS A 84 -17.71 -8.90 -6.20
C LYS A 84 -17.68 -9.95 -5.08
N GLU A 85 -16.64 -10.77 -5.03
CA GLU A 85 -16.47 -11.79 -4.00
C GLU A 85 -16.37 -11.16 -2.62
N MET A 86 -15.64 -10.07 -2.50
CA MET A 86 -15.55 -9.27 -1.29
C MET A 86 -16.92 -8.68 -0.88
N GLU A 87 -17.69 -8.14 -1.82
CA GLU A 87 -19.06 -7.64 -1.55
C GLU A 87 -19.98 -8.76 -1.05
N ASP A 88 -19.90 -9.95 -1.65
CA ASP A 88 -20.67 -11.12 -1.22
C ASP A 88 -20.25 -11.59 0.20
N LEU A 89 -18.96 -11.53 0.54
CA LEU A 89 -18.45 -11.85 1.89
C LEU A 89 -18.90 -10.83 2.94
N LEU A 90 -18.82 -9.53 2.62
CA LEU A 90 -19.31 -8.46 3.50
C LEU A 90 -20.80 -8.64 3.79
N ALA A 91 -21.62 -8.90 2.76
CA ALA A 91 -23.05 -9.12 2.92
C ALA A 91 -23.38 -10.34 3.81
N LYS A 92 -22.62 -11.43 3.68
CA LYS A 92 -22.76 -12.59 4.58
C LYS A 92 -22.32 -12.27 6.00
N GLY A 93 -21.21 -11.53 6.16
CA GLY A 93 -20.74 -11.08 7.46
C GLY A 93 -21.78 -10.22 8.17
N ASP A 94 -22.40 -9.28 7.46
CA ASP A 94 -23.49 -8.44 7.97
C ASP A 94 -24.70 -9.30 8.34
N GLN A 95 -25.07 -10.28 7.51
CA GLN A 95 -26.16 -11.21 7.82
C GLN A 95 -25.89 -12.02 9.10
N TYR A 96 -24.69 -12.59 9.25
CA TYR A 96 -24.31 -13.32 10.46
C TYR A 96 -24.28 -12.42 11.69
N LEU A 97 -23.89 -11.15 11.53
CA LEU A 97 -23.92 -10.15 12.59
C LEU A 97 -25.37 -9.85 13.03
N GLU A 98 -26.31 -9.71 12.10
CA GLU A 98 -27.75 -9.57 12.39
C GLU A 98 -28.31 -10.81 13.12
N GLU A 99 -27.82 -11.99 12.77
CA GLU A 99 -28.17 -13.27 13.42
C GLU A 99 -27.46 -13.47 14.77
N LEU A 100 -26.59 -12.52 15.18
CA LEU A 100 -25.73 -12.58 16.37
C LEU A 100 -24.73 -13.76 16.35
N ASP A 101 -24.49 -14.36 15.18
CA ASP A 101 -23.44 -15.34 14.96
C ASP A 101 -22.11 -14.64 14.68
N TYR A 102 -21.58 -14.04 15.75
CA TYR A 102 -20.35 -13.24 15.68
C TYR A 102 -19.15 -14.02 15.16
N LYS A 103 -19.13 -15.34 15.32
CA LYS A 103 -17.99 -16.16 14.91
C LYS A 103 -17.98 -16.32 13.40
N GLU A 104 -19.12 -16.69 12.81
CA GLU A 104 -19.22 -16.80 11.36
C GLU A 104 -19.07 -15.42 10.71
N ALA A 105 -19.59 -14.35 11.34
CA ALA A 105 -19.36 -12.98 10.90
C ALA A 105 -17.86 -12.61 10.89
N GLU A 106 -17.13 -12.91 11.97
CA GLU A 106 -15.68 -12.72 12.07
C GLU A 106 -14.95 -13.44 10.93
N ASP A 107 -15.28 -14.70 10.66
CA ASP A 107 -14.67 -15.49 9.59
C ASP A 107 -14.90 -14.85 8.20
N GLN A 108 -16.13 -14.39 7.90
CA GLN A 108 -16.42 -13.72 6.62
C GLN A 108 -15.66 -12.39 6.46
N TYR A 109 -15.54 -11.60 7.52
CA TYR A 109 -14.80 -10.33 7.46
C TYR A 109 -13.29 -10.55 7.32
N LEU A 110 -12.73 -11.55 8.01
CA LEU A 110 -11.31 -11.91 7.86
C LEU A 110 -11.00 -12.41 6.43
N GLU A 111 -11.91 -13.19 5.84
CA GLU A 111 -11.77 -13.61 4.44
C GLU A 111 -11.84 -12.39 3.49
N SER A 112 -12.73 -11.44 3.75
CA SER A 112 -12.84 -10.19 2.98
C SER A 112 -11.53 -9.37 3.01
N ILE A 113 -10.88 -9.27 4.18
CA ILE A 113 -9.56 -8.64 4.33
C ILE A 113 -8.51 -9.34 3.46
N SER A 114 -8.56 -10.67 3.36
CA SER A 114 -7.59 -11.43 2.55
C SER A 114 -7.70 -11.17 1.05
N ILE A 115 -8.88 -10.73 0.57
CA ILE A 115 -9.13 -10.36 -0.82
C ILE A 115 -8.64 -8.95 -1.13
N ASP A 116 -9.08 -7.96 -0.34
CA ASP A 116 -8.64 -6.56 -0.49
C ASP A 116 -8.32 -5.93 0.88
N PRO A 117 -7.06 -5.98 1.34
CA PRO A 117 -6.63 -5.39 2.61
C PRO A 117 -6.77 -3.87 2.68
N LYS A 118 -7.04 -3.19 1.55
CA LYS A 118 -7.15 -1.72 1.52
C LYS A 118 -8.54 -1.22 1.90
N LYS A 119 -9.49 -2.13 2.10
CA LYS A 119 -10.88 -1.81 2.41
C LYS A 119 -11.04 -1.66 3.90
N GLU A 120 -11.58 -0.51 4.31
CA GLU A 120 -11.73 -0.18 5.72
C GLU A 120 -12.86 -0.96 6.41
N GLU A 121 -13.94 -1.26 5.68
CA GLU A 121 -15.19 -1.80 6.21
C GLU A 121 -15.03 -3.11 6.99
N PRO A 122 -14.32 -4.15 6.49
CA PRO A 122 -14.08 -5.36 7.27
C PRO A 122 -13.38 -5.12 8.62
N TYR A 123 -12.39 -4.22 8.67
CA TYR A 123 -11.66 -3.92 9.90
C TYR A 123 -12.56 -3.24 10.93
N LEU A 124 -13.43 -2.33 10.48
CA LEU A 124 -14.37 -1.61 11.34
C LEU A 124 -15.44 -2.54 11.89
N ARG A 125 -15.99 -3.43 11.05
CA ARG A 125 -16.95 -4.46 11.47
C ARG A 125 -16.35 -5.42 12.50
N LEU A 126 -15.12 -5.88 12.29
CA LEU A 126 -14.41 -6.72 13.26
C LEU A 126 -14.15 -6.00 14.58
N ALA A 127 -13.72 -4.73 14.52
CA ALA A 127 -13.53 -3.92 15.72
C ALA A 127 -14.84 -3.81 16.51
N GLU A 128 -15.96 -3.53 15.83
CA GLU A 128 -17.30 -3.49 16.42
C GLU A 128 -17.67 -4.81 17.11
N ILE A 129 -17.50 -5.95 16.43
CA ILE A 129 -17.74 -7.29 17.00
C ILE A 129 -16.91 -7.50 18.26
N TYR A 130 -15.61 -7.21 18.22
CA TYR A 130 -14.74 -7.43 19.37
C TYR A 130 -15.10 -6.52 20.56
N VAL A 131 -15.57 -5.31 20.31
CA VAL A 131 -16.07 -4.42 21.36
C VAL A 131 -17.36 -4.97 21.98
N GLN A 132 -18.31 -5.40 21.15
CA GLN A 132 -19.56 -6.02 21.62
C GLN A 132 -19.30 -7.29 22.44
N GLN A 133 -18.25 -8.04 22.11
CA GLN A 133 -17.82 -9.23 22.85
C GLN A 133 -16.93 -8.95 24.06
N ASN A 134 -16.74 -7.68 24.44
CA ASN A 134 -15.87 -7.26 25.55
C ASN A 134 -14.42 -7.77 25.39
N GLN A 135 -13.90 -7.72 24.17
CA GLN A 135 -12.53 -8.09 23.77
C GLN A 135 -11.77 -6.89 23.19
N PRO A 136 -11.57 -5.79 23.96
CA PRO A 136 -11.00 -4.55 23.45
C PRO A 136 -9.57 -4.71 22.90
N GLN A 137 -8.79 -5.65 23.45
CA GLN A 137 -7.43 -5.90 22.94
C GLN A 137 -7.42 -6.49 21.52
N LYS A 138 -8.48 -7.23 21.13
CA LYS A 138 -8.62 -7.68 19.74
C LYS A 138 -9.06 -6.54 18.83
N ALA A 139 -9.95 -5.67 19.31
CA ALA A 139 -10.37 -4.46 18.59
C ALA A 139 -9.16 -3.56 18.27
N VAL A 140 -8.29 -3.30 19.25
CA VAL A 140 -7.05 -2.52 19.02
C VAL A 140 -6.16 -3.18 17.96
N LYS A 141 -5.98 -4.51 18.01
CA LYS A 141 -5.13 -5.23 17.04
C LYS A 141 -5.67 -5.14 15.62
N ILE A 142 -6.98 -5.35 15.42
CA ILE A 142 -7.56 -5.31 14.07
C ILE A 142 -7.59 -3.88 13.52
N LEU A 143 -7.80 -2.87 14.38
CA LEU A 143 -7.67 -1.46 14.01
C LEU A 143 -6.23 -1.09 13.68
N GLU A 144 -5.24 -1.62 14.40
CA GLU A 144 -3.82 -1.42 14.09
C GLU A 144 -3.46 -2.01 12.72
N GLU A 145 -3.97 -3.20 12.41
CA GLU A 145 -3.80 -3.82 11.10
C GLU A 145 -4.48 -3.00 10.01
N GLY A 146 -5.73 -2.56 10.22
CA GLY A 146 -6.43 -1.68 9.29
C GLY A 146 -5.68 -0.37 9.06
N ARG A 147 -5.11 0.24 10.10
CA ARG A 147 -4.31 1.47 9.99
C ARG A 147 -3.06 1.28 9.14
N LYS A 148 -2.46 0.08 9.17
CA LYS A 148 -1.25 -0.25 8.37
C LYS A 148 -1.58 -0.53 6.90
N ASN A 149 -2.79 -1.02 6.60
CA ASN A 149 -3.17 -1.49 5.27
C ASN A 149 -4.09 -0.52 4.50
N THR A 150 -4.73 0.42 5.19
CA THR A 150 -5.69 1.38 4.63
C THR A 150 -5.24 2.83 4.82
N GLU A 151 -5.84 3.75 4.08
CA GLU A 151 -5.69 5.21 4.29
C GLU A 151 -6.91 5.79 5.05
N SER A 152 -7.62 4.96 5.80
CA SER A 152 -8.86 5.35 6.48
C SER A 152 -8.59 6.24 7.69
N ASP A 153 -9.08 7.47 7.65
CA ASP A 153 -9.07 8.38 8.79
C ASP A 153 -9.91 7.83 9.95
N MET A 154 -11.06 7.22 9.66
CA MET A 154 -11.92 6.61 10.67
C MET A 154 -11.23 5.45 11.42
N ILE A 155 -10.48 4.59 10.72
CA ILE A 155 -9.68 3.55 11.39
C ILE A 155 -8.58 4.18 12.25
N ARG A 156 -7.93 5.25 11.77
CA ARG A 156 -6.89 5.95 12.54
C ARG A 156 -7.46 6.57 13.81
N GLU A 157 -8.60 7.24 13.72
CA GLU A 157 -9.30 7.86 14.85
C GLU A 157 -9.71 6.79 15.88
N LYS A 158 -10.38 5.72 15.44
CA LYS A 158 -10.74 4.60 16.33
C LYS A 158 -9.52 3.94 16.94
N TYR A 159 -8.47 3.66 16.18
CA TYR A 159 -7.23 3.10 16.75
C TYR A 159 -6.68 4.00 17.84
N THR A 160 -6.62 5.32 17.61
CA THR A 160 -6.10 6.30 18.56
C THR A 160 -6.96 6.30 19.83
N LEU A 161 -8.28 6.41 19.70
CA LEU A 161 -9.21 6.37 20.84
C LEU A 161 -9.04 5.09 21.68
N TYR A 162 -9.00 3.93 21.02
CA TYR A 162 -8.93 2.63 21.68
C TYR A 162 -7.58 2.29 22.28
N SER A 163 -6.49 2.91 21.82
CA SER A 163 -5.13 2.70 22.33
C SER A 163 -4.66 3.80 23.28
N TYR A 164 -5.36 4.95 23.35
CA TYR A 164 -4.91 6.14 24.07
C TYR A 164 -4.54 5.87 25.54
N VAL A 165 -5.34 5.09 26.25
CA VAL A 165 -5.08 4.77 27.65
C VAL A 165 -3.76 4.03 27.81
N ASP A 166 -3.54 2.99 27.00
CA ASP A 166 -2.38 2.11 27.09
C ASP A 166 -1.11 2.76 26.51
N GLU A 167 -1.23 3.50 25.42
CA GLU A 167 -0.10 4.08 24.68
C GLU A 167 0.31 5.48 25.17
N VAL A 168 -0.61 6.24 25.80
CA VAL A 168 -0.37 7.63 26.24
C VAL A 168 -0.55 7.80 27.74
N LEU A 169 -1.75 7.54 28.27
CA LEU A 169 -2.07 7.90 29.65
C LEU A 169 -1.33 7.05 30.68
N ILE A 170 -1.24 5.73 30.50
CA ILE A 170 -0.51 4.85 31.41
C ILE A 170 0.98 5.21 31.42
N PRO A 171 1.67 5.39 30.26
CA PRO A 171 3.05 5.85 30.24
C PRO A 171 3.27 7.22 30.91
N GLU A 172 2.34 8.15 30.77
CA GLU A 172 2.49 9.52 31.30
C GLU A 172 2.11 9.63 32.78
N LYS A 173 0.93 9.11 33.16
CA LYS A 173 0.32 9.27 34.48
C LYS A 173 0.58 8.09 35.40
N GLY A 174 1.00 6.94 34.86
CA GLY A 174 1.05 5.66 35.55
C GLY A 174 -0.30 4.95 35.57
N GLU A 175 -0.32 3.77 36.16
CA GLU A 175 -1.51 2.96 36.37
C GLU A 175 -1.59 2.55 37.84
N CYS A 176 -2.78 2.62 38.41
CA CYS A 176 -3.05 2.08 39.74
C CYS A 176 -3.16 0.57 39.65
N GLN A 177 -2.50 -0.15 40.56
CA GLN A 177 -2.60 -1.60 40.60
C GLN A 177 -3.69 -2.01 41.59
N GLU A 178 -4.49 -3.00 41.20
CA GLU A 178 -5.40 -3.64 42.15
C GLU A 178 -4.60 -4.35 43.25
N GLY A 179 -4.99 -4.15 44.51
CA GLY A 179 -4.28 -4.77 45.62
C GLY A 179 -4.67 -4.23 46.99
N GLU A 180 -4.10 -4.84 48.01
CA GLU A 180 -4.21 -4.36 49.39
C GLU A 180 -3.09 -3.38 49.69
N TYR A 181 -3.46 -2.18 50.14
CA TYR A 181 -2.53 -1.12 50.48
C TYR A 181 -2.67 -0.75 51.96
N LEU A 182 -1.55 -0.76 52.68
CA LEU A 182 -1.51 -0.32 54.07
C LEU A 182 -1.38 1.21 54.11
N CYS A 183 -2.43 1.84 54.60
CA CYS A 183 -2.45 3.26 54.95
C CYS A 183 -2.13 3.42 56.45
N LYS A 184 -1.47 4.52 56.82
CA LYS A 184 -1.24 4.87 58.23
C LYS A 184 -2.33 5.84 58.67
N TYR A 185 -2.66 5.81 59.95
CA TYR A 185 -3.46 6.87 60.56
C TYR A 185 -2.57 8.05 60.91
N ASN A 186 -2.98 9.25 60.51
CA ASN A 186 -2.39 10.49 60.98
C ASN A 186 -3.32 11.11 62.05
N TYR A 187 -2.75 11.44 63.20
CA TYR A 187 -3.47 11.97 64.35
C TYR A 187 -3.09 13.43 64.58
N THR A 188 -4.09 14.31 64.53
CA THR A 188 -3.98 15.68 65.01
C THR A 188 -4.78 15.82 66.30
N LYS A 189 -4.62 16.97 66.99
CA LYS A 189 -5.23 17.22 68.30
C LYS A 189 -6.76 17.03 68.34
N ASN A 190 -7.43 17.19 67.19
CA ASN A 190 -8.88 17.14 67.06
C ASN A 190 -9.39 16.20 65.95
N TYR A 191 -8.52 15.62 65.12
CA TYR A 191 -8.90 14.80 63.95
C TYR A 191 -8.00 13.58 63.77
N MET A 192 -8.61 12.48 63.34
CA MET A 192 -7.93 11.30 62.82
C MET A 192 -8.18 11.24 61.30
N GLY A 193 -7.12 11.24 60.50
CA GLY A 193 -7.18 11.09 59.05
C GLY A 193 -6.41 9.85 58.60
N LEU A 194 -6.74 9.36 57.41
CA LEU A 194 -5.93 8.37 56.71
C LEU A 194 -4.81 9.09 55.97
N GLU A 195 -3.57 8.62 56.10
CA GLU A 195 -2.49 9.03 55.21
C GLU A 195 -2.77 8.46 53.82
N SER A 196 -2.66 9.30 52.79
CA SER A 196 -2.87 8.84 51.41
C SER A 196 -1.89 7.72 51.04
N VAL A 197 -2.33 6.80 50.20
CA VAL A 197 -1.48 5.76 49.61
C VAL A 197 -0.72 6.38 48.44
N HIS A 198 0.21 7.28 48.74
CA HIS A 198 0.96 8.07 47.75
C HIS A 198 1.67 7.23 46.67
N SER A 199 1.90 5.94 46.93
CA SER A 199 2.46 4.99 45.96
C SER A 199 1.50 4.59 44.84
N GLN A 200 0.19 4.79 45.01
CA GLN A 200 -0.82 4.58 43.98
C GLN A 200 -1.16 5.92 43.33
N LYS A 201 -0.93 6.05 42.03
CA LYS A 201 -1.30 7.21 41.23
C LYS A 201 -1.42 6.80 39.76
N GLY A 202 -2.24 7.53 39.01
CA GLY A 202 -2.44 7.31 37.58
C GLY A 202 -3.81 6.73 37.25
N VAL A 203 -3.92 6.02 36.13
CA VAL A 203 -5.17 5.44 35.61
C VAL A 203 -5.71 4.39 36.58
N LEU A 204 -6.94 4.59 37.05
CA LEU A 204 -7.70 3.61 37.85
C LEU A 204 -8.52 2.70 36.95
N THR A 205 -9.24 3.29 35.99
CA THR A 205 -10.07 2.57 35.03
C THR A 205 -10.41 3.50 33.87
N SER A 206 -10.81 2.91 32.75
CA SER A 206 -11.30 3.64 31.58
C SER A 206 -12.50 2.92 30.96
N ARG A 207 -13.29 3.66 30.19
CA ARG A 207 -14.39 3.10 29.41
C ARG A 207 -14.62 3.93 28.15
N ILE A 208 -14.77 3.24 27.02
CA ILE A 208 -15.16 3.83 25.75
C ILE A 208 -16.64 3.53 25.51
N ARG A 209 -17.43 4.57 25.22
CA ARG A 209 -18.84 4.48 24.89
C ARG A 209 -19.31 5.84 24.33
N ASP A 210 -20.36 5.81 23.52
CA ASP A 210 -21.21 6.98 23.27
C ASP A 210 -22.00 7.36 24.55
N PHE A 211 -21.45 8.27 25.36
CA PHE A 211 -22.05 8.63 26.66
C PHE A 211 -23.20 9.64 26.52
N ASP A 212 -23.18 10.49 25.49
CA ASP A 212 -24.19 11.52 25.26
C ASP A 212 -25.28 11.12 24.24
N GLY A 213 -25.08 10.01 23.52
CA GLY A 213 -26.03 9.41 22.60
C GLY A 213 -26.01 10.05 21.21
N ASP A 214 -24.94 10.74 20.82
CA ASP A 214 -24.82 11.40 19.52
C ASP A 214 -24.28 10.48 18.40
N GLY A 215 -23.89 9.27 18.76
CA GLY A 215 -23.32 8.26 17.87
C GLY A 215 -21.79 8.28 17.79
N ALA A 216 -21.12 9.25 18.42
CA ALA A 216 -19.67 9.29 18.56
C ALA A 216 -19.23 8.59 19.85
N GLU A 217 -18.20 7.77 19.77
CA GLU A 217 -17.64 7.15 20.96
C GLU A 217 -16.73 8.12 21.71
N GLU A 218 -16.85 8.16 23.03
CA GLU A 218 -16.02 8.99 23.90
C GLU A 218 -15.27 8.12 24.91
N LEU A 219 -14.09 8.60 25.31
CA LEU A 219 -13.26 7.95 26.32
C LEU A 219 -13.45 8.65 27.67
N LEU A 220 -13.98 7.91 28.65
CA LEU A 220 -13.98 8.31 30.05
C LEU A 220 -12.83 7.63 30.78
N VAL A 221 -11.99 8.41 31.46
CA VAL A 221 -10.87 7.90 32.28
C VAL A 221 -11.00 8.39 33.70
N LEU A 222 -10.85 7.47 34.66
CA LEU A 222 -10.73 7.80 36.07
C LEU A 222 -9.25 7.80 36.45
N LEU A 223 -8.76 8.94 36.94
CA LEU A 223 -7.37 9.11 37.38
C LEU A 223 -7.32 9.31 38.91
N LEU A 224 -6.39 8.63 39.57
CA LEU A 224 -6.01 8.91 40.95
C LEU A 224 -4.79 9.83 40.96
N VAL A 225 -4.98 11.07 41.40
CA VAL A 225 -3.89 12.02 41.61
C VAL A 225 -3.61 12.10 43.10
N ASN A 226 -2.50 11.52 43.54
CA ASN A 226 -2.06 11.57 44.94
C ASN A 226 -0.97 12.64 45.09
N GLY A 227 -1.22 13.66 45.91
CA GLY A 227 -0.22 14.64 46.32
C GLY A 227 -0.44 16.09 45.87
N GLU A 228 -1.59 16.43 45.29
CA GLU A 228 -2.01 17.85 45.30
C GLU A 228 -2.57 18.14 46.69
N GLU A 229 -1.96 19.11 47.41
CA GLU A 229 -2.64 19.72 48.54
C GLU A 229 -3.96 20.24 47.98
N LEU A 230 -5.07 19.65 48.39
CA LEU A 230 -6.39 20.25 48.19
C LEU A 230 -6.30 21.62 48.88
N ASP A 231 -6.10 22.67 48.09
CA ASP A 231 -6.40 24.02 48.51
C ASP A 231 -7.85 24.06 48.99
N ASP A 232 -8.21 24.98 49.89
CA ASP A 232 -9.51 25.01 50.59
C ASP A 232 -10.74 25.14 49.64
N GLU A 233 -10.55 25.14 48.33
CA GLU A 233 -11.55 25.02 47.25
C GLU A 233 -11.73 23.59 46.71
N GLY A 234 -11.02 22.60 47.29
CA GLY A 234 -10.80 21.24 46.82
C GLY A 234 -12.03 20.33 46.74
N LEU A 235 -12.85 20.57 45.73
CA LEU A 235 -13.63 19.61 44.94
C LEU A 235 -14.01 20.32 43.62
N GLN A 236 -13.03 20.91 42.93
CA GLN A 236 -13.27 21.34 41.56
C GLN A 236 -13.32 20.10 40.68
N TYR A 237 -14.51 19.76 40.17
CA TYR A 237 -14.62 18.92 38.99
C TYR A 237 -13.91 19.64 37.85
N VAL A 238 -12.64 19.31 37.62
CA VAL A 238 -11.93 19.75 36.42
C VAL A 238 -12.26 18.73 35.34
N SER A 239 -13.34 18.97 34.58
CA SER A 239 -13.58 18.27 33.32
C SER A 239 -12.63 18.85 32.26
N GLU A 240 -11.36 18.45 32.30
CA GLU A 240 -10.45 18.69 31.19
C GLU A 240 -10.76 17.66 30.09
N GLY A 241 -11.63 18.06 29.16
CA GLY A 241 -11.82 17.31 27.92
C GLY A 241 -10.66 17.61 26.97
N GLU A 242 -9.73 16.67 26.83
CA GLU A 242 -8.80 16.70 25.69
C GLU A 242 -9.46 16.03 24.49
N LEU A 243 -9.52 16.76 23.37
CA LEU A 243 -9.87 16.16 22.08
C LEU A 243 -8.71 15.24 21.66
N VAL A 244 -8.94 13.94 21.73
CA VAL A 244 -8.05 12.94 21.16
C VAL A 244 -8.28 12.97 19.63
N ASN A 245 -7.52 13.82 18.92
CA ASN A 245 -7.54 13.91 17.45
C ASN A 245 -6.70 12.80 16.80
#